data_AF-A0A395JKR0-F1
#
_entry.id   AF-A0A395JKR0-F1
#
_cell.length_a   1.000
_cell.length_b   1.000
_cell.length_c   1.000
_cell.angle_alpha   90.00
_cell.angle_beta   90.00
_cell.angle_gamma   90.00
#
_symmetry.space_group_name_H-M   'P 1'
#
loop_
_entity.id
_entity.type
_entity.pdbx_description
1 polymer ?
#
loop_
_entity_poly.entity_id
_entity_poly.type
_entity_poly.pdbx_seq_one_letter_code
_entity_poly.pdbx_strand_id
1 'polypeptide(L)'
;MMKKTYLKNLAFVTLAMACLAPLNAVSGELKTMTNSHSECGYWGDFALIMLDDYEARAEMGDTDPATGTKGMLGYDGTEEGSMGRIYYDQVLSAIEGKLGRDAIYNKGKAICLGYPEGSFDPNNF
;
A
#
# COMPACT_ATOMS: atom_id res chain seq x y z
N MET A 1 67.64 25.99 -8.52
CA MET A 1 67.20 26.76 -7.33
C MET A 1 66.46 28.00 -7.80
N MET A 2 65.19 28.18 -7.38
CA MET A 2 64.35 29.40 -7.29
C MET A 2 64.40 30.42 -8.46
N LYS A 3 63.32 30.97 -9.02
CA LYS A 3 61.98 31.34 -8.56
C LYS A 3 61.32 32.00 -9.80
N LYS A 4 59.99 31.93 -9.95
CA LYS A 4 59.09 33.11 -9.99
C LYS A 4 57.73 32.76 -10.57
N THR A 5 56.73 33.30 -9.90
CA THR A 5 55.29 33.14 -10.04
C THR A 5 54.71 34.20 -10.97
N TYR A 6 53.47 33.93 -11.43
CA TYR A 6 52.41 34.84 -11.92
C TYR A 6 52.31 35.12 -13.41
N LEU A 7 51.13 34.76 -13.98
CA LEU A 7 50.16 35.64 -14.67
C LEU A 7 49.03 34.74 -15.20
N LYS A 8 47.87 34.64 -14.53
CA LYS A 8 46.64 35.45 -14.70
C LYS A 8 46.14 35.59 -16.15
N ASN A 9 44.87 35.20 -16.32
CA ASN A 9 43.91 35.56 -17.36
C ASN A 9 44.02 34.85 -18.71
N LEU A 10 43.08 33.94 -18.98
CA LEU A 10 42.05 34.25 -19.99
C LEU A 10 40.85 33.30 -19.82
N ALA A 11 39.70 33.91 -19.57
CA ALA A 11 38.41 33.25 -19.55
C ALA A 11 37.98 32.87 -20.97
N PHE A 12 37.59 31.62 -21.18
CA PHE A 12 36.67 31.22 -22.24
C PHE A 12 35.83 30.06 -21.69
N VAL A 13 34.73 30.41 -21.02
CA VAL A 13 33.63 29.47 -20.77
C VAL A 13 32.84 29.40 -22.07
N THR A 14 32.99 28.30 -22.80
CA THR A 14 32.14 27.97 -23.93
C THR A 14 30.73 27.66 -23.42
N LEU A 15 29.81 28.58 -23.71
CA LEU A 15 28.39 28.44 -23.45
C LEU A 15 27.84 27.34 -24.38
N ALA A 16 27.73 26.11 -23.87
CA ALA A 16 27.09 25.01 -24.58
C ALA A 16 25.57 25.26 -24.61
N MET A 17 25.10 25.73 -25.75
CA MET A 17 23.69 25.86 -26.11
C MET A 17 23.14 24.45 -26.36
N ALA A 18 22.71 23.76 -25.30
CA ALA A 18 21.96 22.51 -25.42
C ALA A 18 20.47 22.85 -25.26
N CYS A 19 19.74 22.67 -26.36
CA CYS A 19 18.29 22.78 -26.42
C CYS A 19 17.63 21.96 -25.30
N LEU A 20 17.16 22.64 -24.25
CA LEU A 20 16.13 22.11 -23.37
C LEU A 20 14.82 22.20 -24.16
N ALA A 21 14.55 21.14 -24.93
CA ALA A 21 13.19 20.86 -25.34
C ALA A 21 12.30 20.85 -24.08
N PRO A 22 11.09 21.42 -24.13
CA PRO A 22 10.18 21.27 -23.01
C PRO A 22 10.02 19.76 -22.78
N LEU A 23 10.40 19.29 -21.58
CA LEU A 23 9.82 18.08 -21.04
C LEU A 23 8.32 18.34 -21.06
N ASN A 24 7.66 17.87 -22.12
CA ASN A 24 6.28 17.47 -22.03
C ASN A 24 6.30 16.44 -20.91
N ALA A 25 5.95 16.89 -19.72
CA ALA A 25 5.53 16.03 -18.64
C ALA A 25 4.48 15.13 -19.28
N VAL A 26 4.91 13.90 -19.55
CA VAL A 26 3.99 12.80 -19.76
C VAL A 26 3.33 12.66 -18.39
N SER A 27 2.31 13.49 -18.15
CA SER A 27 1.24 13.20 -17.23
C SER A 27 0.41 12.08 -17.86
N GLY A 28 1.08 10.94 -18.10
CA GLY A 28 0.41 9.68 -18.10
C GLY A 28 0.05 9.46 -16.65
N GLU A 29 -1.12 9.95 -16.25
CA GLU A 29 -1.87 9.25 -15.22
C GLU A 29 -1.79 7.78 -15.63
N LEU A 30 -1.02 6.99 -14.89
CA LEU A 30 -1.09 5.55 -14.96
C LEU A 30 -2.47 5.20 -14.39
N LYS A 31 -3.52 5.42 -15.19
CA LYS A 31 -4.83 4.80 -15.01
C LYS A 31 -4.67 3.32 -15.34
N THR A 32 -3.86 2.62 -14.56
CA THR A 32 -4.17 1.24 -14.24
C THR A 32 -5.42 1.30 -13.38
N MET A 33 -6.58 1.47 -14.04
CA MET A 33 -7.81 0.90 -13.50
C MET A 33 -7.63 -0.62 -13.58
N THR A 34 -6.89 -1.15 -12.61
CA THR A 34 -6.95 -2.55 -12.23
C THR A 34 -8.38 -2.77 -11.71
N ASN A 35 -9.08 -3.68 -12.37
CA ASN A 35 -10.40 -4.17 -11.97
C ASN A 35 -10.45 -4.32 -10.43
N SER A 36 -11.42 -3.72 -9.74
CA SER A 36 -11.50 -3.81 -8.27
C SER A 36 -11.54 -5.26 -7.75
N HIS A 37 -12.02 -6.20 -8.57
CA HIS A 37 -11.99 -7.63 -8.24
C HIS A 37 -10.59 -8.26 -8.33
N SER A 38 -9.65 -7.69 -9.07
CA SER A 38 -8.24 -8.15 -9.05
C SER A 38 -7.60 -7.91 -7.69
N GLU A 39 -8.08 -6.91 -6.95
CA GLU A 39 -7.58 -6.60 -5.61
C GLU A 39 -8.17 -7.52 -4.53
N CYS A 40 -9.30 -8.21 -4.79
CA CYS A 40 -9.88 -9.13 -3.80
C CYS A 40 -8.87 -10.20 -3.34
N GLY A 41 -7.97 -10.66 -4.21
CA GLY A 41 -6.91 -11.60 -3.83
C GLY A 41 -5.85 -10.98 -2.92
N TYR A 42 -5.38 -9.79 -3.28
CA TYR A 42 -4.42 -9.01 -2.48
C TYR A 42 -4.94 -8.74 -1.07
N TRP A 43 -6.20 -8.35 -0.95
CA TRP A 43 -6.85 -8.13 0.34
C TRP A 43 -7.01 -9.40 1.18
N GLY A 44 -7.17 -10.56 0.53
CA GLY A 44 -7.15 -11.85 1.21
C GLY A 44 -5.79 -12.19 1.79
N ASP A 45 -4.71 -11.92 1.06
CA ASP A 45 -3.34 -12.11 1.58
C ASP A 45 -3.07 -11.15 2.74
N PHE A 46 -3.50 -9.89 2.62
CA PHE A 46 -3.37 -8.91 3.69
C PHE A 46 -4.11 -9.33 4.97
N ALA A 47 -5.28 -9.96 4.83
CA ALA A 47 -6.03 -10.51 5.95
C ALA A 47 -5.29 -11.61 6.72
N LEU A 48 -4.49 -12.41 6.02
CA LEU A 48 -3.66 -13.41 6.67
C LEU A 48 -2.51 -12.77 7.46
N ILE A 49 -1.93 -11.69 6.95
CA ILE A 49 -0.94 -10.89 7.69
C ILE A 49 -1.56 -10.27 8.94
N MET A 50 -2.80 -9.79 8.86
CA MET A 50 -3.53 -9.28 10.03
C MET A 50 -3.73 -10.37 11.09
N LEU A 51 -4.09 -11.59 10.67
CA LEU A 51 -4.21 -12.71 11.59
C LEU A 51 -2.85 -13.03 12.25
N ASP A 52 -1.75 -13.02 11.48
CA ASP A 52 -0.41 -13.28 12.02
C ASP A 52 0.00 -12.23 13.06
N ASP A 53 -0.25 -10.95 12.81
CA ASP A 53 0.01 -9.87 13.77
C ASP A 53 -0.85 -10.03 15.03
N TYR A 54 -2.13 -10.37 14.88
CA TYR A 54 -3.01 -10.66 16.01
C TYR A 54 -2.48 -11.82 16.87
N GLU A 55 -2.13 -12.94 16.23
CA GLU A 55 -1.60 -14.14 16.91
C GLU A 55 -0.30 -13.81 17.64
N ALA A 56 0.62 -13.09 16.99
CA ALA A 56 1.87 -12.65 17.59
C ALA A 56 1.64 -11.74 18.81
N ARG A 57 0.71 -10.78 18.74
CA ARG A 57 0.35 -9.91 19.87
C ARG A 57 -0.22 -10.71 21.03
N ALA A 58 -1.13 -11.64 20.74
CA ALA A 58 -1.72 -12.50 21.75
C ALA A 58 -0.65 -13.37 22.44
N GLU A 59 0.31 -13.92 21.68
CA GLU A 59 1.44 -14.68 22.22
C GLU A 59 2.37 -13.84 23.09
N MET A 60 2.55 -12.55 22.76
CA MET A 60 3.33 -11.60 23.56
C MET A 60 2.59 -11.11 24.82
N GLY A 61 1.32 -11.48 25.01
CA GLY A 61 0.51 -11.07 26.15
C GLY A 61 -0.08 -9.66 26.02
N ASP A 62 -0.26 -9.16 24.80
CA ASP A 62 -1.09 -7.98 24.55
C ASP A 62 -2.51 -8.23 25.09
N THR A 63 -3.04 -7.32 25.89
CA THR A 63 -4.38 -7.46 26.47
C THR A 63 -5.48 -7.04 25.49
N ASP A 64 -5.11 -6.34 24.41
CA ASP A 64 -6.03 -5.98 23.32
C ASP A 64 -5.36 -6.13 21.94
N PRO A 65 -5.06 -7.38 21.54
CA PRO A 65 -4.38 -7.67 20.28
C PRO A 65 -5.20 -7.20 19.06
N ALA A 66 -6.53 -7.22 19.16
CA ALA A 66 -7.43 -6.77 18.08
C ALA A 66 -7.26 -5.26 17.80
N THR A 67 -7.23 -4.42 18.83
CA THR A 67 -6.96 -2.99 18.65
C THR A 67 -5.55 -2.72 18.13
N GLY A 68 -4.56 -3.52 18.57
CA GLY A 68 -3.19 -3.45 18.05
C GLY A 68 -3.12 -3.75 16.54
N THR A 69 -3.76 -4.84 16.12
CA THR A 69 -3.85 -5.24 14.71
C THR A 69 -4.65 -4.25 13.88
N LYS A 70 -5.73 -3.70 14.43
CA LYS A 70 -6.49 -2.60 13.80
C LYS A 70 -5.58 -1.40 13.48
N GLY A 71 -4.60 -1.11 14.33
CA GLY A 71 -3.63 -0.04 14.16
C GLY A 71 -2.70 -0.19 12.95
N MET A 72 -2.42 -1.43 12.48
CA MET A 72 -1.64 -1.66 11.25
C MET A 72 -2.31 -1.07 10.00
N LEU A 73 -3.62 -0.90 10.05
CA LEU A 73 -4.44 -0.75 8.86
C LEU A 73 -4.84 0.71 8.60
N GLY A 74 -4.50 1.63 9.51
CA GLY A 74 -5.15 2.95 9.50
C GLY A 74 -6.68 2.85 9.54
N TYR A 75 -7.21 1.75 10.13
CA TYR A 75 -8.61 1.32 10.07
C TYR A 75 -9.62 2.36 10.57
N ASP A 76 -9.16 3.36 11.31
CA ASP A 76 -10.01 4.35 11.98
C ASP A 76 -10.75 5.30 11.03
N GLY A 77 -10.60 5.15 9.70
CA GLY A 77 -11.29 5.95 8.68
C GLY A 77 -12.06 5.15 7.63
N THR A 78 -12.28 3.85 7.84
CA THR A 78 -12.77 2.95 6.78
C THR A 78 -14.29 2.98 6.62
N GLU A 79 -14.77 3.22 5.41
CA GLU A 79 -16.20 3.25 5.10
C GLU A 79 -16.81 1.84 5.11
N GLU A 80 -18.07 1.73 5.52
CA GLU A 80 -18.79 0.46 5.46
C GLU A 80 -18.86 -0.03 4.00
N GLY A 81 -18.34 -1.24 3.75
CA GLY A 81 -18.27 -1.79 2.40
C GLY A 81 -16.97 -1.49 1.65
N SER A 82 -15.89 -1.05 2.29
CA SER A 82 -14.54 -1.12 1.71
C SER A 82 -14.00 -2.56 1.69
N MET A 83 -13.01 -2.84 0.83
CA MET A 83 -12.38 -4.15 0.78
C MET A 83 -11.61 -4.46 2.08
N GLY A 84 -10.93 -3.46 2.64
CA GLY A 84 -10.22 -3.60 3.91
C GLY A 84 -11.14 -3.99 5.05
N ARG A 85 -12.32 -3.35 5.14
CA ARG A 85 -13.35 -3.69 6.13
C ARG A 85 -13.88 -5.11 5.97
N ILE A 86 -14.25 -5.51 4.75
CA ILE A 86 -14.77 -6.86 4.46
C ILE A 86 -13.84 -7.93 5.03
N TYR A 87 -12.54 -7.79 4.78
CA TYR A 87 -11.54 -8.78 5.19
C TYR A 87 -11.18 -8.69 6.67
N TYR A 88 -11.13 -7.49 7.26
CA TYR A 88 -10.93 -7.35 8.69
C TYR A 88 -12.06 -8.00 9.51
N ASP A 89 -13.32 -7.83 9.08
CA ASP A 89 -14.46 -8.49 9.70
C ASP A 89 -14.34 -10.03 9.63
N GLN A 90 -13.72 -10.57 8.56
CA GLN A 90 -13.44 -12.01 8.47
C GLN A 90 -12.33 -12.45 9.43
N VAL A 91 -11.31 -11.63 9.66
CA VAL A 91 -10.25 -11.90 10.65
C VAL A 91 -10.87 -11.97 12.05
N LEU A 92 -11.69 -10.99 12.44
CA LEU A 92 -12.39 -11.01 13.73
C LEU A 92 -13.29 -12.24 13.88
N SER A 93 -14.07 -12.56 12.85
CA SER A 93 -14.93 -13.75 12.84
C SER A 93 -14.12 -15.05 12.98
N ALA A 94 -12.92 -15.11 12.39
CA ALA A 94 -12.06 -16.27 12.48
C ALA A 94 -11.43 -16.42 13.87
N ILE A 95 -11.04 -15.31 14.51
CA ILE A 95 -10.55 -15.28 15.88
C ILE A 95 -11.64 -15.78 16.85
N GLU A 96 -12.84 -15.21 16.76
CA GLU A 96 -13.96 -15.56 17.63
C GLU A 96 -14.42 -17.01 17.42
N GLY A 97 -14.51 -17.43 16.15
CA GLY A 97 -14.98 -18.76 15.77
C GLY A 97 -13.91 -19.85 15.73
N LYS A 98 -12.64 -19.52 16.00
CA LYS A 98 -11.47 -20.41 15.80
C LYS A 98 -11.47 -21.07 14.40
N LEU A 99 -11.73 -20.25 13.38
CA LEU A 99 -11.79 -20.71 12.00
C LEU A 99 -10.39 -20.77 11.38
N GLY A 100 -10.18 -21.71 10.47
CA GLY A 100 -8.92 -21.82 9.74
C GLY A 100 -8.69 -20.64 8.78
N ARG A 101 -7.42 -20.41 8.44
CA ARG A 101 -6.95 -19.35 7.52
C ARG A 101 -7.69 -19.33 6.18
N ASP A 102 -7.99 -20.51 5.63
CA ASP A 102 -8.75 -20.66 4.39
C ASP A 102 -10.16 -20.07 4.48
N ALA A 103 -10.77 -20.05 5.67
CA ALA A 103 -12.09 -19.48 5.86
C ALA A 103 -12.08 -17.95 5.71
N ILE A 104 -11.03 -17.28 6.20
CA ILE A 104 -10.85 -15.82 6.06
C ILE A 104 -10.76 -15.47 4.57
N TYR A 105 -9.84 -16.14 3.87
CA TYR A 105 -9.58 -15.88 2.47
C TYR A 105 -10.81 -16.15 1.60
N ASN A 106 -11.42 -17.34 1.73
CA ASN A 106 -12.53 -17.73 0.86
C ASN A 106 -13.80 -16.93 1.12
N LYS A 107 -14.13 -16.63 2.39
CA LYS A 107 -15.32 -15.84 2.72
C LYS A 107 -15.12 -14.38 2.32
N GLY A 108 -13.97 -13.78 2.62
CA GLY A 108 -13.68 -12.40 2.24
C GLY A 108 -13.68 -12.23 0.73
N LYS A 109 -13.10 -13.19 -0.01
CA LYS A 109 -13.12 -13.18 -1.48
C LYS A 109 -14.52 -13.34 -2.05
N ALA A 110 -15.33 -14.23 -1.48
CA ALA A 110 -16.72 -14.41 -1.92
C ALA A 110 -17.56 -13.15 -1.69
N ILE A 111 -17.39 -12.47 -0.56
CA ILE A 111 -18.06 -11.20 -0.27
C ILE A 111 -17.57 -10.12 -1.22
N CYS A 112 -16.25 -9.94 -1.37
CA CYS A 112 -15.64 -8.94 -2.26
C CYS A 112 -16.11 -9.08 -3.73
N LEU A 113 -16.13 -10.30 -4.26
CA LEU A 113 -16.62 -10.58 -5.62
C LEU A 113 -18.15 -10.42 -5.77
N GLY A 114 -18.90 -10.39 -4.66
CA GLY A 114 -20.34 -10.17 -4.66
C GLY A 114 -20.74 -8.72 -4.92
N TYR A 115 -19.80 -7.77 -4.76
CA TYR A 115 -20.04 -6.37 -5.07
C TYR A 115 -19.79 -6.09 -6.57
N PRO A 116 -20.49 -5.10 -7.17
CA PRO A 116 -20.27 -4.71 -8.55
C PRO A 116 -18.83 -4.30 -8.84
N GLU A 117 -18.32 -4.61 -10.04
CA GLU A 117 -17.00 -4.13 -10.45
C GLU A 117 -16.95 -2.58 -10.42
N GLY A 118 -15.88 -2.04 -9.84
CA GLY A 118 -15.69 -0.60 -9.65
C GLY A 118 -16.45 0.00 -8.46
N SER A 119 -17.14 -0.80 -7.64
CA SER A 119 -17.83 -0.30 -6.44
C SER A 119 -16.90 0.01 -5.27
N PHE A 120 -15.64 -0.45 -5.34
CA PHE A 120 -14.64 -0.19 -4.32
C PHE A 120 -13.59 0.77 -4.85
N ASP A 121 -13.17 1.71 -4.02
CA ASP A 121 -11.87 2.36 -4.20
C ASP A 121 -10.80 1.35 -3.76
N PRO A 122 -9.91 0.90 -4.66
CA PRO A 122 -8.85 -0.06 -4.33
C PRO A 122 -7.87 0.48 -3.29
N ASN A 123 -7.83 1.80 -3.08
CA ASN A 123 -6.99 2.45 -2.08
C ASN A 123 -7.73 2.70 -0.75
N ASN A 124 -9.04 2.51 -0.72
CA ASN A 124 -9.81 2.77 0.49
C ASN A 124 -9.86 1.50 1.34
N PHE A 125 -9.35 1.66 2.55
CA PHE A 125 -9.39 0.65 3.59
C PHE A 125 -10.79 0.63 4.19
#